data_AF-A0A8H7XS42-F1
#
_entry.id   AF-A0A8H7XS42-F1
#
_cell.length_a   1.000
_cell.length_b   1.000
_cell.length_c   1.000
_cell.angle_alpha   90.00
_cell.angle_beta   90.00
_cell.angle_gamma   90.00
#
_symmetry.space_group_name_H-M   'P 1'
#
loop_
_entity.id
_entity.type
_entity.pdbx_description
1 polymer ?
#
loop_
_entity_poly.entity_id
_entity_poly.type
_entity_poly.pdbx_seq_one_letter_code
_entity_poly.pdbx_strand_id
1 'polypeptide(L)'
;SEIPEKRGSVVTHIELEKPEPLGVWMDQCWRLQRRFWRFIGEDQKSFLDTICQKFIDTEDDTEIEEHLATLHNFETSIQRYKGKILQISGVEKPLLQVQEIERQIHTLITYLQDILCLTLFDHSSFQKAFTFRQFDYQKV
;
A
#
# COMPACT_ATOMS: atom_id res chain seq x y z
N SER A 1 33.37 61.21 31.87
CA SER A 1 32.09 60.50 32.00
C SER A 1 31.99 59.48 30.90
N GLU A 2 32.23 58.22 31.23
CA GLU A 2 32.18 57.08 30.31
C GLU A 2 30.75 56.57 30.19
N ILE A 3 30.31 56.30 28.95
CA ILE A 3 29.02 55.68 28.65
C ILE A 3 29.31 54.20 28.34
N PRO A 4 28.69 53.23 29.02
CA PRO A 4 28.91 51.83 28.71
C PRO A 4 28.01 51.37 27.56
N GLU A 5 28.63 50.76 26.55
CA GLU A 5 27.97 50.02 25.47
C GLU A 5 27.20 48.82 26.03
N LYS A 6 25.88 48.82 25.85
CA LYS A 6 25.06 47.61 26.01
C LYS A 6 25.19 46.75 24.74
N ARG A 7 25.92 45.64 24.87
CA ARG A 7 25.93 44.55 23.87
C ARG A 7 24.52 43.96 23.75
N GLY A 8 23.89 44.17 22.60
CA GLY A 8 22.67 43.47 22.21
C GLY A 8 22.99 42.00 21.94
N SER A 9 22.36 41.11 22.69
CA SER A 9 22.41 39.68 22.47
C SER A 9 21.54 39.34 21.25
N VAL A 10 22.14 38.87 20.16
CA VAL A 10 21.42 38.41 18.97
C VAL A 10 20.85 37.03 19.27
N VAL A 11 19.57 36.98 19.60
CA VAL A 11 18.81 35.73 19.67
C VAL A 11 18.46 35.36 18.23
N THR A 12 19.25 34.45 17.64
CA THR A 12 18.86 33.75 16.41
C THR A 12 17.68 32.84 16.72
N HIS A 13 16.47 33.32 16.43
CA HIS A 13 15.29 32.47 16.30
C HIS A 13 15.53 31.49 15.14
N ILE A 14 15.85 30.24 15.47
CA ILE A 14 15.77 29.14 14.51
C ILE A 14 14.27 28.86 14.33
N GLU A 15 13.68 29.48 13.33
CA GLU A 15 12.32 29.17 12.91
C GLU A 15 12.34 27.75 12.33
N LEU A 16 11.75 26.78 13.05
CA LEU A 16 11.51 25.45 12.51
C LEU A 16 10.58 25.61 11.29
N GLU A 17 11.13 25.50 10.08
CA GLU A 17 10.34 25.44 8.86
C GLU A 17 9.33 24.29 8.99
N LYS A 18 8.04 24.61 8.94
CA LYS A 18 6.99 23.60 8.95
C LYS A 18 7.19 22.72 7.71
N PRO A 19 7.23 21.39 7.85
CA PRO A 19 7.47 20.52 6.71
C PRO A 19 6.40 20.78 5.64
N GLU A 20 6.83 20.90 4.38
CA GLU A 20 5.90 21.11 3.27
C GLU A 20 4.82 20.03 3.29
N PRO A 21 3.53 20.41 3.16
CA PRO A 21 2.42 19.46 3.22
C PRO A 21 2.59 18.27 2.28
N LEU A 22 3.17 18.51 1.09
CA LEU A 22 3.42 17.48 0.09
C LEU A 22 4.44 16.43 0.57
N GLY A 23 5.56 16.88 1.15
CA GLY A 23 6.62 15.99 1.64
C GLY A 23 6.11 15.04 2.72
N VAL A 24 5.25 15.53 3.62
CA VAL A 24 4.63 14.70 4.66
C VAL A 24 3.75 13.60 4.05
N TRP A 25 2.88 13.94 3.09
CA TRP A 25 2.00 12.95 2.48
C TRP A 25 2.76 11.94 1.63
N MET A 26 3.80 12.39 0.91
CA MET A 26 4.66 11.48 0.16
C MET A 26 5.40 10.50 1.08
N ASP A 27 5.93 10.96 2.22
CA ASP A 27 6.55 10.07 3.22
C ASP A 27 5.54 9.02 3.73
N GLN A 28 4.27 9.40 3.96
CA GLN A 28 3.23 8.44 4.34
C GLN A 28 2.96 7.41 3.23
N CYS A 29 2.91 7.82 1.96
CA CYS A 29 2.77 6.91 0.82
C CYS A 29 3.94 5.92 0.74
N TRP A 30 5.18 6.39 0.90
CA TRP A 30 6.37 5.52 0.89
C TRP A 30 6.37 4.52 2.05
N ARG A 31 5.99 4.95 3.26
CA ARG A 31 5.83 4.07 4.41
C ARG A 31 4.75 3.01 4.16
N LEU A 32 3.63 3.40 3.56
CA LEU A 32 2.56 2.48 3.20
C LEU A 32 3.03 1.45 2.17
N GLN A 33 3.69 1.90 1.10
CA GLN A 33 4.23 1.01 0.07
C GLN A 33 5.23 0.03 0.66
N ARG A 34 6.12 0.47 1.55
CA ARG A 34 7.05 -0.42 2.24
C ARG A 34 6.34 -1.47 3.11
N ARG A 35 5.26 -1.09 3.80
CA ARG A 35 4.44 -2.02 4.58
C ARG A 35 3.72 -3.03 3.68
N PHE A 36 3.20 -2.56 2.56
CA PHE A 36 2.56 -3.39 1.53
C PHE A 36 3.54 -4.44 0.98
N TRP A 37 4.74 -4.03 0.56
CA TRP A 37 5.75 -4.98 0.09
C TRP A 37 6.19 -5.99 1.16
N ARG A 38 6.32 -5.56 2.42
CA ARG A 38 6.61 -6.48 3.52
C ARG A 38 5.49 -7.48 3.80
N PHE A 39 4.24 -7.07 3.55
CA PHE A 39 3.07 -7.93 3.71
C PHE A 39 3.01 -9.00 2.62
N ILE A 40 3.33 -8.64 1.38
CA ILE A 40 3.34 -9.57 0.23
C ILE A 40 4.58 -10.48 0.26
N GLY A 41 5.74 -9.96 0.65
CA GLY A 41 7.01 -10.66 0.57
C GLY A 41 7.78 -10.32 -0.72
N GLU A 42 8.37 -11.34 -1.35
CA GLU A 42 9.29 -11.16 -2.48
C GLU A 42 8.56 -10.72 -3.77
N ASP A 43 7.43 -11.35 -4.08
CA ASP A 43 6.63 -11.03 -5.25
C ASP A 43 5.15 -11.42 -5.07
N GLN A 44 4.27 -10.78 -5.85
CA GLN A 44 2.82 -10.96 -5.76
C GLN A 44 2.36 -12.37 -6.14
N LYS A 45 3.04 -13.02 -7.09
CA LYS A 45 2.64 -14.33 -7.59
C LYS A 45 2.91 -15.41 -6.55
N SER A 46 4.10 -15.40 -5.95
CA SER A 46 4.45 -16.32 -4.87
C SER A 46 3.55 -16.15 -3.65
N PHE A 47 3.16 -14.91 -3.33
CA PHE A 47 2.18 -14.63 -2.28
C PHE A 47 0.81 -15.27 -2.58
N LEU A 48 0.29 -15.09 -3.79
CA LEU A 48 -1.00 -15.67 -4.20
C LEU A 48 -0.94 -17.20 -4.32
N ASP A 49 0.14 -17.76 -4.87
CA ASP A 49 0.36 -19.21 -4.94
C ASP A 49 0.38 -19.83 -3.54
N THR A 50 0.97 -19.16 -2.55
CA THR A 50 0.98 -19.63 -1.15
C THR A 50 -0.42 -19.68 -0.56
N ILE A 51 -1.23 -18.65 -0.79
CA ILE A 51 -2.62 -18.59 -0.32
C ILE A 51 -3.46 -19.69 -0.98
N CYS A 52 -3.35 -19.83 -2.31
CA CYS A 52 -4.04 -20.90 -3.04
C CYS A 52 -3.64 -22.29 -2.54
N GLN A 53 -2.34 -22.52 -2.31
CA GLN A 53 -1.85 -23.80 -1.82
C GLN A 53 -2.40 -24.10 -0.42
N LYS A 54 -2.41 -23.11 0.47
CA LYS A 54 -2.96 -23.30 1.82
C LYS A 54 -4.45 -23.60 1.79
N PHE A 55 -5.24 -22.89 0.97
CA PHE A 55 -6.64 -23.24 0.76
C PHE A 55 -6.81 -24.67 0.22
N ILE A 56 -5.97 -25.11 -0.72
CA ILE A 56 -6.01 -26.49 -1.24
C ILE A 56 -5.75 -27.50 -0.12
N ASP A 57 -4.83 -27.20 0.79
CA ASP A 57 -4.43 -28.11 1.87
C ASP A 57 -5.45 -28.14 3.03
N THR A 58 -6.14 -27.03 3.30
CA THR A 58 -7.00 -26.88 4.49
C THR A 58 -8.49 -26.75 4.21
N GLU A 59 -8.88 -26.43 2.97
CA GLU A 59 -10.25 -26.07 2.57
C GLU A 59 -10.83 -24.87 3.37
N ASP A 60 -9.96 -24.03 3.92
CA ASP A 60 -10.32 -22.88 4.77
C ASP A 60 -10.00 -21.57 4.04
N ASP A 61 -11.01 -20.75 3.78
CA ASP A 61 -10.91 -19.47 3.11
C ASP A 61 -10.70 -18.29 4.07
N THR A 62 -10.67 -18.53 5.39
CA THR A 62 -10.47 -17.50 6.41
C THR A 62 -9.21 -16.66 6.14
N GLU A 63 -8.12 -17.29 5.72
CA GLU A 63 -6.88 -16.56 5.41
C GLU A 63 -7.01 -15.64 4.19
N ILE A 64 -7.79 -16.05 3.18
CA ILE A 64 -8.07 -15.20 2.01
C ILE A 64 -8.83 -13.94 2.46
N GLU A 65 -9.84 -14.11 3.31
CA GLU A 65 -10.63 -13.00 3.85
C GLU A 65 -9.79 -12.07 4.74
N GLU A 66 -8.93 -12.61 5.62
CA GLU A 66 -8.03 -11.83 6.47
C GLU A 66 -7.04 -11.00 5.64
N HIS A 67 -6.50 -11.58 4.57
CA HIS A 67 -5.62 -10.88 3.65
C HIS A 67 -6.36 -9.79 2.86
N LEU A 68 -7.57 -10.06 2.38
CA LEU A 68 -8.43 -9.06 1.74
C LEU A 68 -8.75 -7.88 2.67
N ALA A 69 -9.12 -8.16 3.92
CA ALA A 69 -9.36 -7.12 4.92
C ALA A 69 -8.12 -6.25 5.14
N THR A 70 -6.93 -6.86 5.20
CA THR A 70 -5.66 -6.14 5.32
C THR A 70 -5.37 -5.28 4.08
N LEU A 71 -5.64 -5.79 2.88
CA LEU A 71 -5.45 -5.04 1.63
C LEU A 71 -6.42 -3.87 1.48
N HIS A 72 -7.69 -4.02 1.88
CA HIS A 72 -8.64 -2.90 1.90
C HIS A 72 -8.22 -1.80 2.89
N ASN A 73 -7.53 -2.14 3.98
CA ASN A 73 -6.93 -1.14 4.87
C ASN A 73 -5.79 -0.37 4.18
N PHE A 74 -4.97 -1.04 3.36
CA PHE A 74 -3.97 -0.38 2.52
C PHE A 74 -4.63 0.53 1.47
N GLU A 75 -5.65 0.04 0.77
CA GLU A 75 -6.40 0.78 -0.26
C GLU A 75 -7.04 2.05 0.33
N THR A 76 -7.72 1.93 1.46
CA THR A 76 -8.32 3.07 2.18
C THR A 76 -7.25 4.11 2.56
N SER A 77 -6.09 3.64 3.02
CA SER A 77 -4.99 4.52 3.41
C SER A 77 -4.39 5.27 2.22
N ILE A 78 -4.14 4.58 1.09
CA ILE A 78 -3.55 5.23 -0.10
C ILE A 78 -4.54 6.20 -0.75
N GLN A 79 -5.83 5.87 -0.80
CA GLN A 79 -6.87 6.77 -1.31
C GLN A 79 -6.96 8.05 -0.46
N ARG A 80 -6.87 7.92 0.87
CA ARG A 80 -6.81 9.07 1.77
C ARG A 80 -5.61 9.97 1.47
N TYR A 81 -4.42 9.40 1.28
CA TYR A 81 -3.20 10.18 0.99
C TYR A 81 -3.26 10.83 -0.39
N LYS A 82 -3.74 10.10 -1.40
CA LYS A 82 -4.02 10.62 -2.75
C LYS A 82 -4.94 11.83 -2.69
N GLY A 83 -6.03 11.75 -1.93
CA GLY A 83 -6.96 12.86 -1.73
C GLY A 83 -6.31 14.09 -1.11
N LYS A 84 -5.36 13.92 -0.19
CA LYS A 84 -4.59 15.03 0.39
C LYS A 84 -3.57 15.63 -0.57
N ILE A 85 -2.93 14.81 -1.38
CA ILE A 85 -1.97 15.27 -2.41
C ILE A 85 -2.68 16.06 -3.50
N LEU A 86 -3.84 15.60 -3.96
CA LEU A 86 -4.66 16.28 -4.98
C LEU A 86 -5.07 17.71 -4.60
N GLN A 87 -5.11 18.04 -3.30
CA GLN A 87 -5.44 19.37 -2.82
C GLN A 87 -4.28 20.37 -2.94
N ILE A 88 -3.09 19.92 -3.33
CA ILE A 88 -1.88 20.73 -3.45
C ILE A 88 -1.64 21.05 -4.94
N SER A 89 -1.31 22.30 -5.26
CA SER A 89 -1.03 22.72 -6.65
C SER A 89 0.28 22.11 -7.19
N GLY A 90 0.30 21.73 -8.47
CA GLY A 90 1.53 21.31 -9.17
C GLY A 90 2.02 19.88 -8.87
N VAL A 91 1.13 18.97 -8.48
CA VAL A 91 1.48 17.62 -7.97
C VAL A 91 1.45 16.48 -9.00
N GLU A 92 1.58 16.75 -10.30
CA GLU A 92 1.45 15.72 -11.34
C GLU A 92 2.37 14.51 -11.09
N LYS A 93 3.66 14.74 -10.84
CA LYS A 93 4.63 13.66 -10.57
C LYS A 93 4.34 12.90 -9.27
N PRO A 94 4.16 13.55 -8.10
CA PRO A 94 3.72 12.88 -6.88
C PRO A 94 2.45 12.04 -7.06
N LEU A 95 1.47 12.56 -7.81
CA LEU A 95 0.20 11.89 -8.03
C LEU A 95 0.38 10.59 -8.83
N LEU A 96 1.19 10.61 -9.89
CA LEU A 96 1.51 9.41 -10.68
C LEU A 96 2.17 8.33 -9.82
N GLN A 97 3.08 8.70 -8.91
CA GLN A 97 3.72 7.75 -7.99
C GLN A 97 2.70 7.10 -7.05
N VAL A 98 1.76 7.89 -6.51
CA VAL A 98 0.71 7.39 -5.63
C VAL A 98 -0.28 6.50 -6.37
N GLN A 99 -0.62 6.83 -7.62
CA GLN A 99 -1.47 6.01 -8.47
C GLN A 99 -0.84 4.66 -8.78
N GLU A 100 0.48 4.58 -8.93
CA GLU A 100 1.15 3.29 -9.12
C GLU A 100 1.06 2.41 -7.87
N ILE A 101 1.21 2.98 -6.67
CA ILE A 101 1.00 2.25 -5.41
C ILE A 101 -0.44 1.76 -5.29
N GLU A 102 -1.41 2.63 -5.56
CA GLU A 102 -2.84 2.31 -5.56
C GLU A 102 -3.16 1.18 -6.55
N ARG A 103 -2.61 1.25 -7.78
CA ARG A 103 -2.78 0.23 -8.81
C ARG A 103 -2.27 -1.13 -8.33
N GLN A 104 -1.07 -1.17 -7.74
CA GLN A 104 -0.49 -2.42 -7.22
C GLN A 104 -1.35 -3.06 -6.12
N ILE A 105 -1.88 -2.25 -5.19
CA ILE A 105 -2.78 -2.72 -4.14
C ILE A 105 -4.08 -3.24 -4.76
N HIS A 106 -4.70 -2.46 -5.64
CA HIS A 106 -5.98 -2.80 -6.26
C HIS A 106 -5.90 -4.07 -7.09
N THR A 107 -4.85 -4.23 -7.91
CA THR A 107 -4.63 -5.47 -8.69
C THR A 107 -4.57 -6.70 -7.79
N LEU A 108 -3.90 -6.61 -6.64
CA LEU A 108 -3.81 -7.75 -5.72
C LEU A 108 -5.16 -8.05 -5.05
N ILE A 109 -5.94 -7.03 -4.70
CA ILE A 109 -7.31 -7.19 -4.20
C ILE A 109 -8.17 -7.93 -5.24
N THR A 110 -8.13 -7.50 -6.50
CA THR A 110 -8.88 -8.15 -7.59
C THR A 110 -8.52 -9.63 -7.69
N TYR A 111 -7.23 -9.97 -7.69
CA TYR A 111 -6.82 -11.37 -7.76
C TYR A 111 -7.30 -12.20 -6.57
N LEU A 112 -7.25 -11.67 -5.34
CA LEU A 112 -7.77 -12.40 -4.19
C LEU A 112 -9.30 -12.51 -4.19
N GLN A 113 -10.01 -11.51 -4.70
CA GLN A 113 -11.47 -11.59 -4.88
C GLN A 113 -11.84 -12.66 -5.90
N ASP A 114 -11.09 -12.77 -7.01
CA ASP A 114 -11.31 -13.83 -8.00
C ASP A 114 -11.02 -15.21 -7.43
N ILE A 115 -9.95 -15.34 -6.62
CA ILE A 115 -9.63 -16.57 -5.90
C ILE A 115 -10.76 -16.94 -4.94
N LEU A 116 -11.20 -16.00 -4.09
CA LEU A 116 -12.31 -16.21 -3.15
C LEU A 116 -13.61 -16.58 -3.86
N CYS A 117 -13.91 -15.93 -5.00
CA CYS A 117 -15.07 -16.31 -5.80
C CYS A 117 -15.02 -17.78 -6.21
N LEU A 118 -13.83 -18.30 -6.56
CA LEU A 118 -13.66 -19.69 -6.97
C LEU A 118 -13.71 -20.69 -5.80
N THR A 119 -13.38 -20.28 -4.57
CA THR A 119 -13.51 -21.16 -3.38
C THR A 119 -14.98 -21.49 -3.08
N LEU A 120 -15.91 -20.60 -3.44
CA LEU A 120 -17.35 -20.77 -3.20
C LEU A 120 -18.04 -21.85 -4.06
N PHE A 121 -17.39 -22.34 -5.11
CA PHE A 121 -18.00 -23.33 -6.02
C PHE A 121 -17.76 -24.76 -5.55
N ASP A 122 -16.54 -25.27 -5.74
CA ASP A 122 -16.10 -26.56 -5.22
C ASP A 122 -14.58 -26.65 -5.19
N HIS A 123 -14.05 -27.31 -4.16
CA HIS A 123 -12.61 -27.47 -3.95
C HIS A 123 -11.90 -28.16 -5.12
N SER A 124 -12.55 -29.14 -5.76
CA SER A 124 -11.93 -29.89 -6.86
C SER A 124 -11.72 -29.03 -8.11
N SER A 125 -12.66 -28.13 -8.41
CA SER A 125 -12.55 -27.15 -9.50
C SER A 125 -11.50 -26.10 -9.18
N PHE A 126 -11.44 -25.64 -7.93
CA PHE A 126 -10.38 -24.73 -7.49
C PHE A 126 -8.99 -25.36 -7.69
N GLN A 127 -8.80 -26.59 -7.20
CA GLN A 127 -7.53 -27.30 -7.32
C GLN A 127 -7.14 -27.53 -8.79
N LYS A 128 -8.11 -27.88 -9.65
CA LYS A 128 -7.88 -27.98 -11.10
C LYS A 128 -7.49 -26.63 -11.70
N ALA A 129 -8.21 -25.54 -11.38
CA ALA A 129 -7.90 -24.20 -11.86
C ALA A 129 -6.48 -23.78 -11.47
N PHE A 130 -6.07 -24.06 -10.23
CA PHE A 130 -4.70 -23.81 -9.76
C PHE A 130 -3.67 -24.64 -10.53
N THR A 131 -3.88 -25.95 -10.62
CA THR A 131 -2.96 -26.90 -11.27
C THR A 131 -2.78 -26.58 -12.76
N PHE A 132 -3.86 -26.20 -13.44
CA PHE A 132 -3.86 -25.87 -14.86
C PHE A 132 -3.54 -24.39 -15.16
N ARG A 133 -3.11 -23.63 -14.15
CA ARG A 133 -2.74 -22.22 -14.27
C ARG A 133 -3.83 -21.32 -14.88
N GLN A 134 -5.06 -21.51 -14.45
CA GLN A 134 -6.23 -20.83 -15.02
C GLN A 134 -6.52 -19.48 -14.39
N PHE A 135 -5.94 -19.18 -13.22
CA PHE A 135 -6.06 -17.87 -12.58
C PHE A 135 -5.37 -16.78 -13.39
N ASP A 136 -5.95 -15.58 -13.40
CA ASP A 136 -5.42 -14.47 -14.19
C ASP A 136 -4.05 -13.99 -13.70
N TYR A 137 -3.80 -14.00 -12.39
CA TYR A 137 -2.49 -13.63 -11.83
C TYR A 137 -1.35 -14.56 -12.30
N GLN A 138 -1.67 -15.78 -12.74
CA GLN A 138 -0.66 -16.75 -13.19
C GLN A 138 -0.26 -16.55 -14.66
N LYS A 139 -1.04 -15.77 -15.42
CA LYS A 139 -0.85 -15.48 -16.85
C LYS A 139 -0.01 -14.23 -17.10
N VAL A 140 0.20 -13.42 -16.07
CA VAL A 140 1.09 -12.25 -16.06
C VAL A 140 2.52 -12.69 -15.73
#